data_AF-A0AAW2X1I5-F1
#
_entry.id   AF-A0AAW2X1I5-F1
#
_cell.length_a   1.000
_cell.length_b   1.000
_cell.length_c   1.000
_cell.angle_alpha   90.00
_cell.angle_beta   90.00
_cell.angle_gamma   90.00
#
_symmetry.space_group_name_H-M   'P 1'
#
loop_
_entity.id
_entity.type
_entity.pdbx_description
1 polymer ?
#
loop_
_entity_poly.entity_id
_entity_poly.type
_entity_poly.pdbx_seq_one_letter_code
_entity_poly.pdbx_strand_id
1 'polypeptide(L)'
;MWDAKNMMCAADPRHGRYLTASAVFRGKMSTKEVDEQMINVQNKNSSYFVEWIPNNVKSTVCDIPPTGLKMASTFIGNSTSIQEMFRRGSIRDSTAHVSGGRLSSTHFGVTTGKYAGMETENGGLQHILEQPRVRKTT
;
A
#
# COMPACT_ATOMS: atom_id res chain seq x y z
N MET A 1 -9.69 -14.35 1.24
CA MET A 1 -8.50 -13.55 0.91
C MET A 1 -8.81 -12.51 -0.16
N TRP A 2 -9.32 -12.94 -1.31
CA TRP A 2 -9.58 -12.08 -2.48
C TRP A 2 -10.95 -11.38 -2.51
N ASP A 3 -11.72 -11.48 -1.42
CA ASP A 3 -12.96 -10.71 -1.29
C ASP A 3 -12.58 -9.26 -0.90
N ALA A 4 -13.18 -8.28 -1.59
CA ALA A 4 -13.02 -6.87 -1.30
C ALA A 4 -13.35 -6.54 0.17
N LYS A 5 -14.29 -7.28 0.79
CA LYS A 5 -14.66 -7.12 2.20
C LYS A 5 -13.55 -7.49 3.19
N ASN A 6 -12.57 -8.28 2.75
CA ASN A 6 -11.46 -8.71 3.59
C ASN A 6 -10.25 -7.75 3.49
N MET A 7 -10.37 -6.66 2.72
CA MET A 7 -9.30 -5.69 2.59
C MET A 7 -9.30 -4.71 3.77
N MET A 8 -8.10 -4.43 4.29
CA MET A 8 -7.90 -3.41 5.32
C MET A 8 -7.89 -1.99 4.75
N CYS A 9 -7.65 -1.85 3.45
CA CYS A 9 -7.67 -0.57 2.76
C CYS A 9 -9.10 -0.24 2.31
N ALA A 10 -9.56 1.00 2.56
CA ALA A 10 -10.87 1.49 2.13
C ALA A 10 -10.92 1.82 0.62
N ALA A 11 -10.39 0.93 -0.23
CA ALA A 11 -10.42 0.99 -1.68
C ALA A 11 -11.05 -0.29 -2.23
N ASP A 12 -11.86 -0.18 -3.28
CA ASP A 12 -12.38 -1.36 -3.98
C ASP A 12 -11.31 -1.89 -4.95
N PRO A 13 -10.76 -3.10 -4.74
CA PRO A 13 -9.70 -3.65 -5.59
C PRO A 13 -10.18 -3.95 -7.02
N ARG A 14 -11.50 -3.97 -7.26
CA ARG A 14 -12.10 -4.22 -8.58
C ARG A 14 -12.03 -3.01 -9.51
N HIS A 15 -11.79 -1.80 -8.96
CA HIS A 15 -11.57 -0.59 -9.76
C HIS A 15 -10.12 -0.45 -10.26
N GLY A 16 -9.27 -1.43 -9.97
CA GLY A 16 -7.90 -1.48 -10.45
C GLY A 16 -7.48 -2.91 -10.77
N ARG A 17 -6.17 -3.10 -10.93
CA ARG A 17 -5.54 -4.40 -11.10
C ARG A 17 -4.41 -4.56 -10.11
N TYR A 18 -4.20 -5.79 -9.66
CA TYR A 18 -3.03 -6.17 -8.88
C TYR A 18 -1.81 -6.23 -9.80
N LEU A 19 -0.77 -5.49 -9.42
CA LEU A 19 0.56 -5.57 -10.02
C LEU A 19 1.27 -6.82 -9.53
N THR A 20 1.34 -6.95 -8.20
CA THR A 20 1.90 -8.10 -7.50
C THR A 20 1.11 -8.39 -6.25
N ALA A 21 1.14 -9.63 -5.79
CA ALA A 21 0.53 -10.04 -4.54
C ALA A 21 1.36 -11.09 -3.81
N SER A 22 1.24 -11.12 -2.48
CA SER A 22 1.87 -12.10 -1.62
C SER A 22 0.85 -12.63 -0.61
N ALA A 23 0.82 -13.95 -0.45
CA ALA A 23 -0.01 -14.65 0.51
C ALA A 23 0.88 -15.41 1.49
N VAL A 24 0.89 -14.96 2.74
CA VAL A 24 1.67 -15.56 3.83
C VAL A 24 0.73 -16.39 4.67
N PHE A 25 0.91 -17.70 4.65
CA PHE A 25 0.13 -18.64 5.44
C PHE A 25 0.89 -19.05 6.70
N ARG A 26 0.16 -19.18 7.80
CA ARG A 26 0.68 -19.57 9.11
C ARG A 26 -0.11 -20.74 9.67
N GLY A 27 0.58 -21.73 10.23
CA GLY A 27 0.03 -22.99 10.74
C GLY A 27 0.50 -24.20 9.93
N LYS A 28 0.30 -25.41 10.45
CA LYS A 28 0.73 -26.65 9.80
C LYS A 28 -0.08 -26.89 8.52
N MET A 29 0.58 -26.82 7.37
CA MET A 29 -0.02 -27.06 6.05
C MET A 29 1.02 -27.54 5.04
N SER A 30 0.57 -28.26 4.03
CA SER A 30 1.44 -28.70 2.93
C SER A 30 1.72 -27.54 1.97
N THR A 31 2.99 -27.21 1.75
CA THR A 31 3.39 -26.17 0.78
C THR A 31 2.87 -26.48 -0.62
N LYS A 32 2.86 -27.76 -1.00
CA LYS A 32 2.33 -28.22 -2.29
C LYS A 32 0.85 -27.88 -2.46
N GLU A 33 0.03 -28.18 -1.45
CA GLU A 33 -1.41 -27.89 -1.50
C GLU A 33 -1.68 -26.39 -1.57
N VAL A 34 -0.90 -25.60 -0.81
CA VAL A 34 -0.98 -24.13 -0.86
C VAL A 34 -0.69 -23.61 -2.26
N ASP A 35 0.39 -24.08 -2.89
CA ASP A 35 0.79 -23.62 -4.22
C ASP A 35 -0.24 -24.01 -5.29
N GLU A 36 -0.76 -25.24 -5.26
CA GLU A 36 -1.82 -25.69 -6.17
C GLU A 36 -3.10 -24.84 -6.03
N GLN A 37 -3.52 -24.55 -4.80
CA GLN A 37 -4.69 -23.70 -4.56
C GLN A 37 -4.45 -22.25 -5.00
N MET A 38 -3.24 -21.73 -4.80
CA MET A 38 -2.90 -20.36 -5.20
C MET A 38 -2.91 -20.18 -6.72
N ILE A 39 -2.41 -21.17 -7.48
CA ILE A 39 -2.50 -21.18 -8.94
C ILE A 39 -3.96 -21.19 -9.41
N ASN A 40 -4.79 -22.06 -8.83
CA ASN A 40 -6.21 -22.13 -9.17
C ASN A 40 -6.93 -20.81 -8.91
N VAL A 41 -6.60 -20.15 -7.80
CA VAL A 41 -7.20 -18.87 -7.43
C VAL A 41 -6.71 -17.74 -8.34
N GLN A 42 -5.43 -17.71 -8.70
CA GLN A 42 -4.90 -16.76 -9.67
C GLN A 42 -5.59 -16.92 -11.03
N ASN A 43 -5.75 -18.16 -11.52
CA ASN A 43 -6.42 -18.45 -12.78
C ASN A 43 -7.88 -18.00 -12.80
N LYS A 44 -8.62 -18.23 -11.70
CA LYS A 44 -10.02 -17.78 -11.55
C LYS A 44 -10.16 -16.25 -11.51
N ASN A 45 -9.13 -15.55 -11.03
CA ASN A 45 -9.13 -14.11 -10.82
C ASN A 45 -8.17 -13.40 -11.79
N SER A 46 -7.81 -14.02 -12.91
CA SER A 46 -6.77 -13.53 -13.83
C SER A 46 -7.06 -12.12 -14.35
N SER A 47 -8.35 -11.77 -14.51
CA SER A 47 -8.81 -10.43 -14.90
C SER A 47 -8.48 -9.33 -13.89
N TYR A 48 -8.27 -9.68 -12.61
CA TYR A 48 -7.85 -8.74 -11.57
C TYR A 48 -6.35 -8.51 -11.53
N PHE A 49 -5.57 -9.22 -12.34
CA PHE A 49 -4.12 -9.05 -12.42
C PHE A 49 -3.69 -8.39 -13.73
N VAL A 50 -2.52 -7.77 -13.70
CA VAL A 50 -1.86 -7.31 -14.93
C VAL A 50 -1.23 -8.49 -15.67
N GLU A 51 -1.36 -8.50 -16.99
CA GLU A 51 -0.87 -9.60 -17.85
C GLU A 51 0.63 -9.54 -18.14
N TRP A 52 1.22 -8.33 -18.06
CA TRP A 52 2.63 -8.10 -18.40
C TRP A 52 3.61 -8.47 -17.27
N ILE A 53 3.11 -8.78 -16.07
CA ILE A 53 3.91 -9.40 -14.99
C ILE A 53 3.48 -10.88 -14.88
N PRO A 54 4.27 -11.82 -15.42
CA PRO A 54 4.00 -13.24 -15.22
C PRO A 54 4.24 -13.63 -13.76
N ASN A 55 3.53 -14.64 -13.26
CA ASN A 55 3.73 -15.21 -11.91
C ASN A 55 3.76 -14.14 -10.80
N ASN A 56 2.84 -13.18 -10.88
CA ASN A 56 2.76 -12.02 -10.00
C ASN A 56 2.24 -12.31 -8.58
N VAL A 57 1.99 -13.57 -8.23
CA VAL A 57 1.54 -13.98 -6.90
C VAL A 57 2.58 -14.90 -6.26
N LYS A 58 2.99 -14.58 -5.03
CA LYS A 58 3.88 -15.43 -4.23
C LYS A 58 3.17 -15.99 -3.00
N SER A 59 3.30 -17.28 -2.77
CA SER A 59 2.88 -17.98 -1.55
C SER A 59 4.08 -18.21 -0.62
N THR A 60 3.86 -18.11 0.69
CA THR A 60 4.81 -18.57 1.70
C THR A 60 4.08 -19.25 2.85
N VAL A 61 4.72 -20.23 3.49
CA VAL A 61 4.16 -20.98 4.62
C VAL A 61 5.09 -20.90 5.82
N CYS A 62 4.53 -20.69 7.00
CA CYS A 62 5.21 -20.73 8.29
C CYS A 62 4.49 -21.70 9.23
N ASP A 63 5.20 -22.69 9.75
CA ASP A 63 4.59 -23.76 10.57
C ASP A 63 4.07 -23.29 11.94
N ILE A 64 4.47 -22.10 12.38
CA ILE A 64 4.11 -21.54 13.68
C ILE A 64 2.82 -20.71 13.56
N PRO A 65 1.67 -21.19 14.07
CA PRO A 65 0.42 -20.44 14.05
C PRO A 65 0.45 -19.27 15.04
N PRO A 66 -0.41 -18.24 14.85
CA PRO A 66 -0.60 -17.19 15.84
C PRO A 66 -1.36 -17.69 17.08
N THR A 67 -1.12 -17.06 18.23
CA THR A 67 -1.76 -17.42 19.51
C THR A 67 -3.28 -17.39 19.41
N GLY A 68 -3.94 -18.46 19.86
CA GLY A 68 -5.40 -18.57 19.88
C GLY A 68 -6.05 -19.02 18.56
N LEU A 69 -5.27 -19.24 17.50
CA LEU A 69 -5.77 -19.70 16.21
C LEU A 69 -5.01 -20.94 15.73
N LYS A 70 -5.67 -21.83 14.98
CA LYS A 70 -5.03 -23.02 14.38
C LYS A 70 -4.26 -22.68 13.10
N MET A 71 -4.72 -21.65 12.38
CA MET A 71 -4.16 -21.20 11.11
C MET A 71 -4.52 -19.73 10.87
N ALA A 72 -3.70 -19.05 10.08
CA ALA A 72 -3.97 -17.69 9.62
C ALA A 72 -3.38 -17.47 8.23
N SER A 73 -3.94 -16.53 7.48
CA SER A 73 -3.37 -16.06 6.22
C SER A 73 -3.32 -14.55 6.21
N THR A 74 -2.19 -14.01 5.73
CA THR A 74 -1.97 -12.58 5.54
C THR A 74 -1.81 -12.32 4.05
N PHE A 75 -2.57 -11.36 3.54
CA PHE A 75 -2.54 -10.98 2.15
C PHE A 75 -1.96 -9.58 1.98
N ILE A 76 -0.98 -9.47 1.09
CA ILE A 76 -0.32 -8.21 0.77
C ILE A 76 -0.44 -8.04 -0.74
N GLY A 77 -1.25 -7.08 -1.17
CA GLY A 77 -1.46 -6.78 -2.58
C GLY A 77 -0.96 -5.39 -2.95
N ASN A 78 -0.17 -5.29 -4.01
CA ASN A 78 0.11 -4.03 -4.68
C ASN A 78 -0.92 -3.85 -5.80
N SER A 79 -1.83 -2.88 -5.65
CA SER A 79 -2.94 -2.65 -6.58
C SER A 79 -2.99 -1.19 -7.02
N THR A 80 -3.33 -0.98 -8.30
CA THR A 80 -3.59 0.37 -8.83
C THR A 80 -4.82 1.04 -8.21
N SER A 81 -5.66 0.29 -7.47
CA SER A 81 -6.83 0.80 -6.77
C SER A 81 -6.49 1.80 -5.64
N ILE A 82 -5.22 1.86 -5.22
CA ILE A 82 -4.75 2.82 -4.20
C ILE A 82 -4.96 4.29 -4.62
N GLN A 83 -5.07 4.57 -5.91
CA GLN A 83 -5.37 5.90 -6.44
C GLN A 83 -6.63 6.53 -5.82
N GLU A 84 -7.64 5.73 -5.51
CA GLU A 84 -8.89 6.21 -4.91
C GLU A 84 -8.65 6.76 -3.49
N MET A 85 -7.71 6.17 -2.75
CA MET A 85 -7.32 6.68 -1.43
C MET A 85 -6.58 8.01 -1.55
N PHE A 86 -5.66 8.13 -2.50
CA PHE A 86 -4.94 9.37 -2.74
C PHE A 86 -5.86 10.49 -3.21
N ARG A 87 -6.84 10.17 -4.07
CA ARG A 87 -7.89 11.11 -4.50
C ARG A 87 -8.73 11.60 -3.32
N ARG A 88 -9.08 10.73 -2.37
CA ARG A 88 -9.79 11.16 -1.14
C ARG A 88 -8.92 12.05 -0.26
N GLY A 89 -7.62 11.75 -0.16
CA GLY A 89 -6.65 12.62 0.50
C GLY A 89 -6.64 14.03 -0.09
N SER A 90 -6.43 14.12 -1.40
CA SER A 90 -6.34 15.40 -2.10
C SER A 90 -7.63 16.22 -2.05
N ILE A 91 -8.79 15.56 -2.10
CA ILE A 91 -10.09 16.25 -1.94
C ILE A 91 -10.20 16.84 -0.53
N ARG A 92 -9.88 16.09 0.53
CA ARG A 92 -9.94 16.59 1.91
C ARG A 92 -8.99 17.76 2.13
N ASP A 93 -7.78 17.68 1.60
CA ASP A 93 -6.78 18.74 1.72
C ASP A 93 -7.22 20.00 0.97
N SER A 94 -7.78 19.86 -0.24
CA SER A 94 -8.35 20.96 -1.03
C SER A 94 -9.55 21.61 -0.32
N THR A 95 -10.47 20.81 0.21
CA THR A 95 -11.63 21.33 0.94
C THR A 95 -11.22 22.01 2.25
N ALA A 96 -10.24 21.47 2.99
CA ALA A 96 -9.71 22.10 4.18
C ALA A 96 -9.04 23.45 3.86
N HIS A 97 -8.32 23.53 2.74
CA HIS A 97 -7.71 24.77 2.27
C HIS A 97 -8.76 25.84 1.93
N VAL A 98 -9.80 25.49 1.17
CA VAL A 98 -10.87 26.42 0.76
C VAL A 98 -11.74 26.86 1.94
N SER A 99 -11.97 25.97 2.92
CA SER A 99 -12.82 26.27 4.09
C SER A 99 -12.08 26.97 5.24
N GLY A 100 -10.77 27.22 5.12
CA GLY A 100 -9.96 27.74 6.23
C GLY A 100 -9.90 26.78 7.42
N GLY A 101 -10.24 25.50 7.21
CA GLY A 101 -10.30 24.49 8.25
C GLY A 101 -8.92 24.21 8.82
N ARG A 102 -8.78 24.28 10.15
CA ARG A 102 -7.56 23.83 10.85
C ARG A 102 -7.42 22.32 10.63
N LEU A 103 -6.45 21.91 9.83
CA LEU A 103 -5.95 20.54 9.86
C LEU A 103 -5.52 20.27 11.31
N SER A 104 -6.25 19.41 12.02
CA SER A 104 -5.87 19.01 13.37
C SER A 104 -4.54 18.29 13.27
N SER A 105 -3.46 19.03 13.54
CA SER A 105 -2.14 18.49 13.82
C SER A 105 -2.25 17.62 15.06
N THR A 106 -2.48 16.32 14.87
CA THR A 106 -2.14 15.34 15.89
C THR A 106 -0.64 15.47 16.08
N HIS A 107 -0.24 15.87 17.29
CA HIS A 107 1.11 16.21 17.73
C HIS A 107 2.14 15.15 17.31
N PHE A 108 2.69 15.29 16.12
CA PHE A 108 3.96 14.70 15.71
C PHE A 108 4.72 15.86 15.08
N GLY A 109 5.75 16.33 15.78
CA GLY A 109 6.53 17.49 15.37
C GLY A 109 7.13 17.28 13.99
N VAL A 110 6.46 17.83 12.97
CA VAL A 110 7.00 18.01 11.63
C VAL A 110 6.81 19.47 11.31
N THR A 111 7.87 20.25 11.53
CA THR A 111 8.01 21.61 11.04
C THR A 111 7.66 21.61 9.55
N THR A 112 6.65 22.37 9.18
CA THR A 112 6.10 22.46 7.83
C THR A 112 7.17 22.89 6.82
N GLY A 113 7.73 21.93 6.09
CA GLY A 113 8.29 22.12 4.77
C GLY A 113 7.22 21.73 3.75
N LYS A 114 6.51 22.71 3.19
CA LYS A 114 5.59 22.50 2.08
C LYS A 114 6.39 22.05 0.85
N TYR A 115 6.35 20.77 0.52
CA TYR A 115 6.73 20.31 -0.82
C TYR A 115 5.48 20.37 -1.70
N ALA A 116 5.19 21.55 -2.24
CA ALA A 116 4.32 21.67 -3.41
C ALA A 116 5.16 21.31 -4.63
N GLY A 117 4.68 20.35 -5.44
CA GLY A 117 5.37 19.88 -6.64
C GLY A 117 5.67 21.05 -7.58
N MET A 118 6.95 21.22 -7.91
CA MET A 118 7.40 22.09 -8.98
C MET A 118 7.12 21.40 -10.31
N GLU A 119 6.21 21.94 -11.11
CA GLU A 119 6.20 21.73 -12.55
C GLU A 119 7.44 22.41 -13.13
N THR A 120 8.26 21.65 -13.84
CA THR A 120 9.47 22.14 -14.51
C THR A 120 9.11 22.60 -15.92
N GLU A 121 9.05 23.90 -16.16
CA GLU A 121 9.38 24.46 -17.46
C GLU A 121 10.90 24.63 -17.53
N ASN A 122 11.52 23.93 -18.48
CA ASN A 122 12.90 24.11 -18.98
C ASN A 122 14.06 23.72 -18.06
N GLY A 123 14.47 22.46 -18.21
CA GLY A 123 15.80 21.86 -17.99
C GLY A 123 16.87 22.65 -17.24
N GLY A 124 17.23 22.16 -16.05
CA GLY A 124 18.47 22.51 -15.36
C GLY A 124 18.52 21.97 -13.93
N LEU A 125 19.24 20.87 -13.70
CA LEU A 125 19.51 20.31 -12.38
C LEU A 125 20.35 21.29 -11.54
N GLN A 126 19.81 21.82 -10.44
CA GLN A 126 20.64 22.33 -9.34
C GLN A 126 20.33 21.58 -8.04
N HIS A 127 21.39 20.93 -7.55
CA HIS A 127 21.48 20.17 -6.32
C HIS A 127 21.81 21.16 -5.19
N ILE A 128 20.91 21.36 -4.21
CA ILE A 128 21.24 22.07 -2.97
C ILE A 128 20.92 21.13 -1.80
N LEU A 129 21.96 20.47 -1.31
CA LEU A 129 21.98 19.82 0.01
C LEU A 129 22.27 20.90 1.05
N GLU A 130 21.26 21.43 1.73
CA GLU A 130 21.47 22.10 3.01
C GLU A 130 21.22 21.10 4.15
N GLN A 131 22.30 20.78 4.88
CA GLN A 131 22.28 20.02 6.13
C GLN A 131 21.77 20.91 7.28
N PRO A 132 20.90 20.42 8.19
CA PRO A 132 20.41 21.22 9.30
C PRO A 132 21.48 21.40 10.40
N ARG A 133 21.79 22.66 10.72
CA ARG A 133 22.66 23.06 11.84
C ARG A 133 21.95 22.80 13.17
N VAL A 134 22.42 21.83 13.95
CA VAL A 134 21.89 21.50 15.29
C VAL A 134 22.19 22.64 16.28
N ARG A 135 21.16 23.16 16.96
CA ARG A 135 21.27 24.10 18.09
C ARG A 135 22.00 23.45 19.26
N LYS A 136 22.98 24.14 19.87
CA LYS A 136 23.43 23.86 21.24
C LYS A 136 22.75 24.86 22.18
N THR A 137 21.94 24.34 23.09
CA THR A 137 21.48 25.01 24.32
C THR A 137 22.53 24.82 25.40
N THR A 138 23.05 25.91 25.95
CA THR A 138 23.35 26.11 27.39
C THR A 138 23.32 27.60 27.64
#